data_AF-A0A7L2YBP7-F1
#
_entry.id   AF-A0A7L2YBP7-F1
#
_cell.length_a   1.000
_cell.length_b   1.000
_cell.length_c   1.000
_cell.angle_alpha   90.00
_cell.angle_beta   90.00
_cell.angle_gamma   90.00
#
_symmetry.space_group_name_H-M   'P 1'
#
loop_
_entity.id
_entity.type
_entity.pdbx_description
1 polymer ?
#
loop_
_entity_poly.entity_id
_entity_poly.type
_entity_poly.pdbx_seq_one_letter_code
_entity_poly.pdbx_strand_id
1 'polypeptide(L)' 'EEKGSELPKPKKNRCFMCRKKVGLTGFDCRCGNLFCGLHRYSDKHNCPYDYKAEAAAKIRKENPVVVAEKIQRI' A
#
# COMPACT_ATOMS: atom_id res chain seq x y z
N GLU A 1 39.69 2.18 11.59
CA GLU A 1 38.36 2.39 12.21
C GLU A 1 37.39 1.36 11.66
N GLU A 2 36.98 0.42 12.51
CA GLU A 2 36.09 -0.68 12.13
C GLU A 2 34.64 -0.21 12.09
N LYS A 3 34.01 -0.27 10.91
CA LYS A 3 32.58 0.02 10.72
C LYS A 3 31.81 -1.28 10.95
N GLY A 4 31.46 -1.56 12.20
CA GLY A 4 30.62 -2.69 12.59
C GLY A 4 29.28 -2.63 11.88
N SER A 5 29.01 -3.62 11.03
CA SER A 5 27.72 -3.84 10.39
C SER A 5 26.67 -4.19 11.45
N GLU A 6 25.78 -3.26 11.77
CA GLU A 6 24.64 -3.52 12.65
C GLU A 6 23.73 -4.60 12.02
N LEU A 7 23.70 -5.77 12.65
CA LEU A 7 22.77 -6.84 12.30
C LEU A 7 21.32 -6.31 12.38
N PRO A 8 20.49 -6.51 11.34
CA PRO A 8 19.12 -6.01 11.37
C PRO A 8 18.37 -6.66 12.53
N LYS A 9 17.97 -5.85 13.51
CA LYS A 9 17.14 -6.29 14.64
C LYS A 9 15.92 -7.04 14.08
N PRO A 10 15.58 -8.24 14.59
CA PRO A 10 14.49 -9.03 14.05
C PRO A 10 13.21 -8.19 14.10
N LYS A 11 12.59 -7.99 12.94
CA LYS A 11 11.32 -7.26 12.84
C LYS A 11 10.33 -7.91 13.79
N LYS A 12 9.71 -7.09 14.64
CA LYS A 12 8.72 -7.58 15.61
C LYS A 12 7.50 -8.03 14.81
N ASN A 13 7.32 -9.33 14.62
CA ASN A 13 6.20 -9.92 13.88
C ASN A 13 4.89 -9.83 14.68
N ARG A 14 4.40 -8.61 14.90
CA ARG A 14 3.17 -8.31 15.63
C ARG A 14 2.28 -7.39 14.81
N CYS A 15 0.97 -7.58 14.94
CA CYS A 15 -0.02 -6.69 14.35
C CYS A 15 0.09 -5.30 14.98
N PHE A 16 0.10 -4.24 14.17
CA PHE A 16 0.19 -2.86 14.66
C PHE A 16 -1.03 -2.48 15.50
N MET A 17 -2.23 -2.96 15.13
CA MET A 17 -3.46 -2.59 15.83
C MET A 17 -3.74 -3.38 17.10
N CYS A 18 -3.58 -4.72 17.08
CA CYS A 18 -3.90 -5.56 18.25
C CYS A 18 -2.69 -6.20 18.92
N ARG A 19 -1.47 -5.94 18.45
CA ARG A 19 -0.19 -6.45 18.99
C ARG A 19 -0.08 -7.98 19.09
N LYS A 20 -1.05 -8.72 18.51
CA LYS A 20 -1.04 -10.17 18.34
C LYS A 20 0.18 -10.58 17.53
N LYS A 21 0.88 -11.64 17.95
CA LYS A 21 2.00 -12.22 17.20
C LYS A 21 1.46 -12.80 15.88
N VAL A 22 1.95 -12.30 14.76
CA VAL A 22 1.49 -12.70 13.41
C VAL A 22 2.46 -13.67 12.73
N GLY A 23 3.67 -13.85 13.24
CA GLY A 23 4.62 -14.83 12.71
C GLY A 23 4.87 -14.62 11.20
N LEU A 24 4.81 -15.72 10.43
CA LEU A 24 4.93 -15.74 8.97
C LEU A 24 3.65 -15.31 8.23
N THR A 25 2.50 -15.24 8.92
CA THR A 25 1.19 -14.92 8.34
C THR A 25 0.80 -13.45 8.53
N GLY A 26 1.78 -12.58 8.75
CA GLY A 26 1.57 -11.14 8.79
C GLY A 26 1.26 -10.58 7.42
N PHE A 27 0.32 -9.64 7.36
CA PHE A 27 -0.02 -8.90 6.15
C PHE A 27 0.56 -7.50 6.22
N ASP A 28 1.44 -7.19 5.29
CA ASP A 28 1.96 -5.86 5.04
C ASP A 28 0.90 -4.99 4.35
N CYS A 29 0.63 -3.83 4.94
CA CYS A 29 -0.24 -2.82 4.35
C CYS A 29 0.61 -1.71 3.72
N ARG A 30 0.04 -1.00 2.73
CA ARG A 30 0.70 0.13 2.07
C ARG A 30 0.97 1.32 2.98
N CYS A 31 0.31 1.40 4.13
CA CYS A 31 0.68 2.36 5.18
C CYS A 31 2.00 2.03 5.91
N GLY A 32 2.70 0.95 5.53
CA GLY A 32 3.99 0.56 6.10
C GLY A 32 3.90 -0.28 7.37
N ASN A 33 2.69 -0.62 7.82
CA ASN A 33 2.46 -1.42 9.03
C ASN A 33 2.13 -2.89 8.70
N LEU A 34 2.38 -3.76 9.68
CA LEU A 34 2.09 -5.19 9.62
C LEU A 34 0.81 -5.51 10.42
N PHE A 35 -0.08 -6.32 9.86
CA PHE A 35 -1.37 -6.67 10.46
C PHE A 35 -1.63 -8.17 10.50
N CYS A 36 -2.55 -8.60 11.37
CA CYS A 36 -3.10 -9.95 11.36
C CYS A 36 -4.26 -10.05 10.35
N GLY A 37 -4.72 -11.27 10.04
CA GLY A 37 -5.81 -11.47 9.07
C GLY A 37 -7.10 -10.69 9.35
N LEU A 38 -7.39 -10.39 10.61
CA LEU A 38 -8.56 -9.58 11.00
C LEU A 38 -8.38 -8.07 10.74
N HIS A 39 -7.15 -7.57 10.75
CA HIS A 39 -6.83 -6.14 10.64
C HIS A 39 -6.14 -5.77 9.33
N ARG A 40 -6.08 -6.72 8.39
CA ARG A 40 -5.50 -6.56 7.06
C ARG A 40 -6.17 -5.46 6.24
N TYR A 41 -7.50 -5.36 6.33
CA TYR A 41 -8.28 -4.44 5.51
C TYR A 41 -8.16 -3.00 6.01
N SER A 42 -8.15 -2.06 5.06
CA SER A 42 -7.96 -0.62 5.30
C SER A 42 -8.95 -0.04 6.31
N ASP A 43 -10.20 -0.52 6.27
CA ASP A 43 -11.28 -0.06 7.15
C ASP A 43 -11.06 -0.49 8.61
N LYS A 44 -10.33 -1.58 8.84
CA LYS A 44 -10.14 -2.11 10.19
C LYS A 44 -9.11 -1.34 10.97
N HIS A 45 -8.07 -0.83 10.32
CA HIS A 45 -6.98 -0.09 10.99
C HIS A 45 -6.93 1.40 10.62
N ASN A 46 -8.01 1.90 10.03
CA ASN A 46 -8.16 3.30 9.63
C ASN A 46 -6.94 3.79 8.81
N CYS A 47 -6.64 3.02 7.74
CA CYS A 47 -5.42 3.19 6.95
C CYS A 47 -5.26 4.64 6.46
N PRO A 48 -4.14 5.32 6.76
CA PRO A 48 -3.89 6.68 6.28
C PRO A 48 -3.51 6.73 4.79
N TYR A 49 -3.41 5.58 4.12
CA TYR A 49 -3.02 5.50 2.73
C TYR A 49 -4.19 5.84 1.80
N ASP A 50 -4.00 6.82 0.91
CA ASP A 50 -5.02 7.20 -0.07
C ASP A 50 -4.99 6.30 -1.31
N TYR A 51 -5.69 5.17 -1.22
CA TYR A 51 -5.86 4.25 -2.34
C TYR A 51 -6.62 4.87 -3.52
N LYS A 52 -7.48 5.87 -3.28
CA LYS A 52 -8.30 6.49 -4.32
C LYS A 52 -7.46 7.38 -5.21
N ALA A 53 -6.62 8.23 -4.63
CA ALA A 53 -5.74 9.11 -5.38
C ALA A 53 -4.77 8.32 -6.26
N GLU A 54 -4.17 7.25 -5.74
CA GLU A 54 -3.28 6.39 -6.53
C GLU A 54 -4.01 5.69 -7.68
N ALA A 55 -5.18 5.09 -7.40
CA ALA A 55 -5.97 4.44 -8.44
C ALA A 55 -6.39 5.42 -9.54
N ALA A 56 -6.82 6.63 -9.18
CA ALA A 56 -7.17 7.67 -10.14
C ALA A 56 -5.98 8.12 -10.99
N ALA A 57 -4.80 8.30 -10.38
CA ALA A 57 -3.57 8.62 -11.11
C ALA A 57 -3.20 7.51 -12.10
N LYS A 58 -3.37 6.24 -11.70
CA LYS A 58 -3.10 5.09 -12.56
C LYS A 58 -4.08 5.02 -13.75
N ILE A 59 -5.37 5.20 -13.50
CA ILE A 59 -6.40 5.24 -14.54
C ILE A 59 -6.15 6.38 -15.53
N ARG A 60 -5.80 7.58 -15.03
CA ARG A 60 -5.46 8.73 -15.90
C ARG A 60 -4.27 8.45 -16.80
N LYS A 61 -3.28 7.70 -16.31
CA LYS A 61 -2.11 7.30 -17.11
C LYS A 61 -2.46 6.25 -18.15
N GLU A 62 -3.34 5.31 -17.80
CA GLU A 62 -3.68 4.16 -18.65
C GLU A 62 -4.79 4.44 -19.66
N ASN A 63 -5.58 5.50 -19.49
CA ASN A 63 -6.65 5.83 -20.43
C ASN A 63 -6.14 6.78 -21.53
N PRO A 64 -5.81 6.30 -22.73
CA PRO A 64 -5.42 7.17 -23.83
C PRO A 64 -6.58 8.10 -24.17
N VAL A 65 -6.28 9.38 -24.38
CA VAL A 65 -7.30 10.37 -24.74
C VAL A 65 -7.81 10.03 -26.13
N VAL A 66 -8.97 9.38 -26.22
CA VAL A 66 -9.65 9.11 -27.48
C VAL A 66 -10.27 10.41 -27.96
N VAL A 67 -9.49 11.20 -28.70
CA VAL A 67 -10.01 12.36 -29.44
C VAL A 67 -10.25 11.92 -30.87
N ALA A 68 -11.51 11.71 -31.24
CA ALA A 68 -11.88 11.61 -32.65
C ALA A 68 -11.84 13.01 -33.28
N GLU A 69 -11.33 13.12 -34.51
CA GLU A 69 -11.37 14.36 -35.28
C GLU A 69 -12.83 14.85 -35.39
N LYS A 70 -13.05 16.14 -35.11
CA LYS A 70 -14.38 16.76 -35.25
C LYS A 70 -14.77 16.68 -36.73
N ILE A 71 -15.81 15.92 -37.04
CA ILE A 71 -16.37 15.78 -38.39
C ILE A 71 -16.71 17.18 -38.92
N GLN A 72 -16.07 17.57 -40.02
CA GLN A 72 -16.40 18.81 -40.72
C GLN A 72 -17.76 18.65 -41.41
N ARG A 73 -18.66 19.59 -41.16
CA ARG A 73 -19.99 19.61 -41.80
C ARG A 73 -19.80 19.89 -43.30
N ILE A 74 -20.37 19.00 -44.12
CA ILE A 74 -20.55 19.15 -45.57
C ILE A 74 -21.62 20.22 -45.83
#